data_AF-A0A448WSZ7-F1
#
_entry.id   AF-A0A448WSZ7-F1
#
_cell.length_a   1.000
_cell.length_b   1.000
_cell.length_c   1.000
_cell.angle_alpha   90.00
_cell.angle_beta   90.00
_cell.angle_gamma   90.00
#
_symmetry.space_group_name_H-M   'P 1'
#
loop_
_entity.id
_entity.type
_entity.pdbx_description
1 polymer ?
#
loop_
_entity_poly.entity_id
_entity_poly.type
_entity_poly.pdbx_seq_one_letter_code
_entity_poly.pdbx_strand_id
1 'polypeptide(L)'
;MKVHREFYLEFSADPQAFISRWLASQCRDLRVMTDAIPGHPEEERRSEFYYAPWMQEAVMRYFYNRVNLAKIFFAYSIFYLLT
;
A
#
# COMPACT_ATOMS: atom_id res chain seq x y z
N MET A 1 -33.34 12.34 -2.32
CA MET A 1 -34.10 11.72 -3.42
C MET A 1 -33.36 11.70 -4.76
N LYS A 2 -32.63 12.75 -5.16
CA LYS A 2 -31.83 12.76 -6.42
C LYS A 2 -30.71 11.71 -6.47
N VAL A 3 -29.94 11.57 -5.38
CA VAL A 3 -28.79 10.64 -5.30
C VAL A 3 -29.19 9.19 -5.54
N HIS A 4 -30.25 8.70 -4.88
CA HIS A 4 -30.74 7.33 -5.12
C HIS A 4 -31.21 7.12 -6.56
N ARG A 5 -31.91 8.11 -7.13
CA ARG A 5 -32.38 8.03 -8.52
C ARG A 5 -31.22 7.96 -9.51
N GLU A 6 -30.20 8.80 -9.33
CA GLU A 6 -29.01 8.81 -10.18
C GLU A 6 -28.21 7.51 -10.04
N PHE A 7 -28.08 6.98 -8.83
CA PHE A 7 -27.46 5.68 -8.57
C PHE A 7 -28.12 4.55 -9.36
N TYR A 8 -29.44 4.42 -9.28
CA TYR A 8 -30.15 3.34 -9.98
C TYR A 8 -30.17 3.53 -11.51
N LEU A 9 -30.15 4.77 -12.00
CA LEU A 9 -30.05 5.07 -13.42
C LEU A 9 -28.67 4.73 -13.99
N GLU A 10 -27.60 5.06 -13.26
CA GLU A 10 -26.24 4.76 -13.69
C GLU A 10 -25.97 3.25 -13.63
N PHE A 11 -26.51 2.56 -12.63
CA PHE A 11 -26.48 1.11 -12.53
C PHE A 11 -27.23 0.43 -13.68
N SER A 12 -28.41 0.91 -14.07
CA SER A 12 -29.20 0.29 -15.14
C SER A 12 -28.63 0.55 -16.54
N ALA A 13 -27.85 1.63 -16.72
CA ALA A 13 -27.21 1.95 -17.99
C ALA A 13 -26.02 1.02 -18.32
N ASP A 14 -25.15 0.76 -17.33
CA ASP A 14 -24.02 -0.18 -17.47
C ASP A 14 -23.70 -0.82 -16.10
N PRO A 15 -24.35 -1.94 -15.76
CA PRO A 15 -24.21 -2.54 -14.43
C PRO A 15 -22.80 -3.07 -14.18
N GLN A 16 -22.10 -3.54 -15.23
CA GLN A 16 -20.76 -4.12 -15.06
C GLN A 16 -19.74 -3.04 -14.72
N ALA A 17 -19.64 -1.98 -15.53
CA ALA A 17 -18.72 -0.89 -15.27
C ALA A 17 -19.11 -0.11 -14.01
N PHE A 18 -20.41 0.03 -13.74
CA PHE A 18 -20.90 0.63 -12.51
C PHE A 18 -20.42 -0.14 -11.28
N ILE A 19 -20.62 -1.47 -11.22
CA ILE A 19 -20.19 -2.29 -10.07
C ILE A 19 -18.68 -2.17 -9.86
N SER A 20 -17.87 -2.22 -10.93
CA SER A 20 -16.42 -2.07 -10.79
C SER A 20 -16.01 -0.71 -10.22
N ARG A 21 -16.61 0.39 -10.72
CA ARG A 21 -16.37 1.73 -10.19
C ARG A 21 -16.86 1.89 -8.76
N TRP A 22 -18.03 1.31 -8.45
CA TRP A 22 -18.64 1.34 -7.14
C TRP A 22 -17.78 0.62 -6.11
N LEU A 23 -17.34 -0.60 -6.43
CA LEU A 23 -16.44 -1.37 -5.58
C LEU A 23 -15.13 -0.62 -5.31
N ALA A 24 -14.54 -0.02 -6.35
CA ALA A 24 -13.35 0.81 -6.21
C ALA A 24 -13.59 2.04 -5.30
N SER A 25 -14.77 2.66 -5.36
CA SER A 25 -15.14 3.76 -4.46
C SER A 25 -15.23 3.28 -3.02
N GLN A 26 -15.96 2.20 -2.77
CA GLN A 26 -16.14 1.64 -1.42
C GLN A 26 -14.80 1.21 -0.81
N CYS A 27 -13.90 0.62 -1.60
CA CYS A 27 -12.54 0.30 -1.15
C CYS A 27 -11.73 1.54 -0.76
N ARG A 28 -11.83 2.64 -1.52
CA ARG A 28 -11.16 3.90 -1.16
C ARG A 28 -11.73 4.50 0.11
N ASP A 29 -13.05 4.57 0.22
CA ASP A 29 -13.72 5.13 1.40
C ASP A 29 -13.36 4.32 2.66
N LEU A 30 -13.34 2.99 2.55
CA LEU A 30 -12.90 2.13 3.64
C LEU A 30 -11.45 2.39 4.06
N ARG A 31 -10.51 2.51 3.10
CA ARG A 31 -9.10 2.78 3.41
C ARG A 31 -8.91 4.11 4.14
N VAL A 32 -9.67 5.14 3.74
CA VAL A 32 -9.66 6.45 4.40
C VAL A 32 -10.19 6.33 5.83
N MET A 33 -11.24 5.55 6.06
CA MET A 33 -11.81 5.37 7.40
C MET A 33 -10.90 4.58 8.34
N THR A 34 -10.11 3.64 7.82
CA THR A 34 -9.29 2.75 8.65
C THR A 34 -7.86 3.23 8.87
N ASP A 35 -7.47 4.40 8.33
CA ASP A 35 -6.07 4.85 8.23
C ASP A 35 -5.14 3.72 7.72
N ALA A 36 -5.68 2.86 6.85
CA ALA A 36 -4.93 1.72 6.35
C ALA A 36 -3.78 2.28 5.52
N ILE A 37 -2.55 2.04 5.97
CA ILE A 37 -1.34 2.43 5.25
C ILE A 37 -1.52 1.99 3.78
N PRO A 38 -1.29 2.88 2.81
CA PRO A 38 -1.48 2.55 1.41
C PRO A 38 -0.41 1.54 0.97
N GLY A 39 -0.68 0.26 1.19
CA GLY A 39 -0.13 -0.84 0.40
C GLY A 39 -1.23 -1.32 -0.53
N HIS A 40 -0.90 -1.52 -1.81
CA HIS A 40 -1.76 -2.27 -2.72
C HIS A 40 -1.11 -3.65 -2.82
N PRO A 41 -1.48 -4.61 -1.96
CA PRO A 41 -0.84 -5.93 -1.96
C PRO A 41 -0.94 -6.62 -3.33
N GLU A 42 -1.99 -6.33 -4.09
CA GLU A 42 -2.16 -6.83 -5.47
C GLU A 42 -1.26 -6.13 -6.50
N GLU A 43 -0.95 -4.85 -6.31
CA GLU A 43 0.00 -4.13 -7.18
C GLU A 43 1.43 -4.53 -6.83
N GLU A 44 1.76 -4.63 -5.54
CA GLU A 44 3.06 -5.07 -5.04
C GLU A 44 3.44 -6.49 -5.50
N ARG A 45 2.45 -7.36 -5.77
CA ARG A 45 2.70 -8.68 -6.37
C ARG A 45 3.21 -8.62 -7.81
N ARG A 46 3.03 -7.51 -8.52
CA ARG A 46 3.39 -7.37 -9.94
C ARG A 46 4.79 -6.75 -10.06
N SER A 47 5.63 -7.34 -10.90
CA SER A 47 6.99 -6.82 -11.14
C SER A 47 7.02 -5.37 -11.63
N GLU A 48 6.00 -4.97 -12.40
CA GLU A 48 5.83 -3.61 -12.94
C GLU A 48 5.79 -2.53 -11.85
N PHE A 49 5.23 -2.85 -10.69
CA PHE A 49 5.18 -1.94 -9.54
C PHE A 49 6.58 -1.46 -9.12
N TYR A 50 7.57 -2.32 -9.32
CA TYR A 50 8.96 -2.10 -8.93
C TYR A 50 9.80 -1.38 -10.00
N TYR A 51 9.23 -1.03 -11.15
CA TYR A 51 9.91 -0.23 -12.20
C TYR A 51 9.74 1.28 -12.01
N ALA A 52 9.15 1.70 -10.90
CA ALA A 52 8.90 3.10 -10.60
C ALA A 52 10.17 3.87 -10.15
N PRO A 53 10.23 5.20 -10.37
CA PRO A 53 11.43 6.00 -10.06
C PRO A 53 11.81 6.01 -8.57
N TRP A 54 10.85 5.79 -7.66
CA TRP A 54 11.10 5.69 -6.22
C TRP A 54 11.89 4.44 -5.84
N MET A 55 11.98 3.43 -6.71
CA MET A 55 12.62 2.15 -6.39
C MET A 55 14.09 2.32 -6.04
N GLN A 56 14.84 3.12 -6.82
CA GLN A 56 16.26 3.31 -6.57
C GLN A 56 16.51 3.88 -5.18
N GLU A 57 15.76 4.92 -4.79
CA GLU A 57 15.88 5.53 -3.47
C GLU A 57 15.46 4.55 -2.36
N ALA A 58 14.37 3.81 -2.56
CA ALA A 58 13.87 2.82 -1.61
C ALA A 58 14.93 1.75 -1.30
N VAL A 59 15.61 1.24 -2.34
CA VAL A 59 16.70 0.27 -2.19
C VAL A 59 17.87 0.86 -1.39
N MET A 60 18.27 2.11 -1.66
CA MET A 60 19.36 2.75 -0.92
C MET A 60 19.01 2.94 0.57
N ARG A 61 17.80 3.41 0.87
CA ARG A 61 17.30 3.56 2.24
C ARG A 61 17.26 2.22 2.96
N TYR A 62 16.80 1.17 2.29
CA TYR A 62 16.78 -0.18 2.83
C TYR A 62 18.17 -0.68 3.21
N PHE A 63 19.14 -0.58 2.29
CA PHE A 63 20.51 -1.02 2.55
C PHE A 63 21.16 -0.25 3.70
N TYR A 64 21.00 1.08 3.72
CA TYR A 64 21.53 1.91 4.79
C TYR A 64 21.00 1.47 6.16
N ASN A 65 19.68 1.30 6.27
CA ASN A 65 19.04 0.86 7.51
C ASN A 65 19.48 -0.55 7.93
N ARG A 66 19.59 -1.47 6.96
CA ARG A 66 20.01 -2.85 7.23
C ARG A 66 21.45 -2.92 7.74
N VAL A 67 22.37 -2.14 7.15
CA VAL A 67 23.77 -2.06 7.60
C VAL A 67 23.86 -1.46 9.00
N ASN A 68 23.12 -0.38 9.28
CA ASN A 68 23.12 0.23 10.61
C ASN A 68 22.57 -0.70 11.68
N LEU A 69 21.50 -1.43 11.37
CA LEU A 69 20.94 -2.43 12.26
C LEU A 69 21.94 -3.56 12.55
N ALA A 70 22.67 -4.03 11.55
CA ALA A 70 23.71 -5.04 11.74
C ALA A 70 24.84 -4.55 12.67
N LYS A 71 25.27 -3.29 12.52
CA LYS A 71 26.26 -2.67 13.42
C LYS A 71 25.76 -2.62 14.86
N ILE A 72 24.51 -2.23 15.04
CA ILE A 72 23.87 -2.17 16.36
C ILE A 72 23.84 -3.56 17.00
N PHE A 73 23.37 -4.58 16.28
CA PHE A 73 23.33 -5.95 16.80
C PHE A 73 24.72 -6.49 17.16
N PHE A 74 25.73 -6.20 16.36
CA PHE A 74 27.10 -6.59 16.66
C PHE A 74 27.62 -5.94 17.96
N ALA A 75 27.37 -4.65 18.14
CA ALA A 75 27.75 -3.93 19.36
C ALA A 75 27.04 -4.49 20.60
N TYR A 76 25.73 -4.76 20.51
CA TYR A 76 24.98 -5.41 21.59
C TYR A 76 25.52 -6.81 21.90
N SER A 77 25.83 -7.62 20.89
CA SER A 77 26.40 -8.96 21.09
C SER A 77 27.74 -8.92 21.82
N ILE A 78 28.62 -7.96 21.50
CA ILE A 78 29.89 -7.78 22.21
C ILE A 78 29.65 -7.37 23.65
N PHE A 79 28.74 -6.41 23.90
CA PHE A 79 28.42 -5.95 25.25
C PHE A 79 27.91 -7.10 26.15
N TYR A 80 27.00 -7.92 25.65
CA TYR A 80 26.48 -9.09 26.37
C TYR A 80 27.55 -10.16 26.68
N LEU A 81 28.60 -10.29 25.85
CA LEU A 81 29.70 -11.23 26.08
C LEU A 81 30.72 -10.70 27.12
N LEU A 82 30.72 -9.40 27.39
CA LEU A 82 31.65 -8.74 28.30
C LEU A 82 31.06 -8.45 29.70
N THR A 83 29.80 -8.79 29.95
CA THR A 83 29.09 -8.64 31.24
C THR A 83 28.90 -10.00 31.89
#